data_AF-A0AAU8C6A6-F1
#
_entry.id   AF-A0AAU8C6A6-F1
#
_cell.length_a   1.000
_cell.length_b   1.000
_cell.length_c   1.000
_cell.angle_alpha   90.00
_cell.angle_beta   90.00
_cell.angle_gamma   90.00
#
_symmetry.space_group_name_H-M   'P 1'
#
loop_
_entity.id
_entity.type
_entity.pdbx_description
1 polymer ?
#
loop_
_entity_poly.entity_id
_entity_poly.type
_entity_poly.pdbx_seq_one_letter_code
_entity_poly.pdbx_strand_id
1 'polypeptide(L)'
;MVNRGRWVKTAPEVQNHAGFKTNVLVSTLPAASWGNIAREFLAAKDHPDLLQSWTNTLMAEGWRQAGQELDDSALANRREPFSLEDLPPETLLLTCGVDVQHDRLETVTLAHGRTDTFVLDARAFWGPVNESDTPWAELDAFLAQTHIHPGGGILRMDAVAVDSSDGQTMDRVLAFCQPKLSRRIVPIKGADGQRPAIRPSATKGQRLFIVGVDGIKANLTERLMRGTSIRFSDTLDARFFEELASERRVVKYQRGAPKASWERIPGKRAEALDCVVYALAVRGLVGVNLDMREQELADRGTATPRPAVVKSKWLGNAGNRI
;
A
#
# COMPACT_ATOMS: atom_id res chain seq x y z
N MET A 1 -44.12 13.37 19.65
CA MET A 1 -43.14 13.95 20.60
C MET A 1 -42.27 14.86 19.78
N VAL A 2 -42.48 16.19 19.74
CA VAL A 2 -41.79 17.18 20.58
C VAL A 2 -42.66 18.45 20.70
N ASN A 3 -43.44 18.61 21.78
CA ASN A 3 -44.39 19.74 21.92
C ASN A 3 -43.73 21.14 21.98
N ARG A 4 -42.42 21.22 22.25
CA ARG A 4 -41.65 22.48 22.34
C ARG A 4 -40.40 22.47 21.46
N GLY A 5 -40.40 21.66 20.40
CA GLY A 5 -39.28 21.57 19.47
C GLY A 5 -39.18 22.84 18.62
N ARG A 6 -37.96 23.28 18.31
CA ARG A 6 -37.70 24.36 17.35
C ARG A 6 -36.56 23.96 16.43
N TRP A 7 -36.63 24.40 15.18
CA TRP A 7 -35.50 24.28 14.26
C TRP A 7 -34.40 25.26 14.68
N VAL A 8 -33.16 24.78 14.73
CA VAL A 8 -31.98 25.57 15.05
C VAL A 8 -31.05 25.55 13.83
N LYS A 9 -30.74 26.73 13.28
CA LYS A 9 -29.80 26.85 12.16
C LYS A 9 -28.39 26.57 12.69
N THR A 10 -27.74 25.53 12.16
CA THR A 10 -26.37 25.13 12.58
C THR A 10 -25.27 25.65 11.67
N ALA A 11 -25.62 26.06 10.44
CA ALA A 11 -24.69 26.60 9.43
C ALA A 11 -25.24 27.95 8.92
N PRO A 12 -25.13 29.04 9.72
CA PRO A 12 -25.72 30.33 9.37
C PRO A 12 -25.17 30.94 8.08
N GLU A 13 -23.92 30.64 7.72
CA GLU A 13 -23.20 31.10 6.53
C GLU A 13 -23.79 30.58 5.21
N VAL A 14 -24.47 29.43 5.24
CA VAL A 14 -25.16 28.88 4.07
C VAL A 14 -26.50 29.60 3.90
N GLN A 15 -26.62 30.37 2.81
CA GLN A 15 -27.82 31.18 2.52
C GLN A 15 -28.68 30.62 1.38
N ASN A 16 -28.07 29.88 0.44
CA ASN A 16 -28.73 29.52 -0.82
C ASN A 16 -29.51 28.19 -0.77
N HIS A 17 -29.35 27.39 0.30
CA HIS A 17 -30.09 26.14 0.49
C HIS A 17 -30.22 25.79 1.98
N ALA A 18 -31.30 25.09 2.34
CA ALA A 18 -31.55 24.62 3.70
C ALA A 18 -31.40 23.09 3.78
N GLY A 19 -30.54 22.62 4.69
CA GLY A 19 -30.43 21.20 5.05
C GLY A 19 -31.13 20.92 6.37
N PHE A 20 -31.74 19.73 6.50
CA PHE A 20 -32.44 19.30 7.71
C PHE A 20 -31.84 17.98 8.20
N LYS A 21 -31.54 17.90 9.50
CA LYS A 21 -31.20 16.64 10.19
C LYS A 21 -32.29 16.33 11.21
N THR A 22 -32.92 15.18 11.06
CA THR A 22 -33.91 14.64 12.01
C THR A 22 -33.79 13.13 12.07
N ASN A 23 -34.28 12.53 13.15
CA ASN A 23 -34.26 11.09 13.36
C ASN A 23 -35.62 10.58 13.83
N VAL A 24 -35.74 9.28 14.06
CA VAL A 24 -37.01 8.63 14.41
C VAL A 24 -37.63 9.15 15.73
N LEU A 25 -36.84 9.74 16.63
CA LEU A 25 -37.30 10.13 17.97
C LEU A 25 -38.38 11.22 17.94
N VAL A 26 -38.48 11.97 16.84
CA VAL A 26 -39.53 12.99 16.64
C VAL A 26 -40.82 12.43 16.04
N SER A 27 -40.82 11.15 15.64
CA SER A 27 -41.98 10.50 15.02
C SER A 27 -43.17 10.44 15.97
N THR A 28 -44.37 10.61 15.42
CA THR A 28 -45.64 10.51 16.15
C THR A 28 -46.35 9.18 15.92
N LEU A 29 -45.78 8.31 15.09
CA LEU A 29 -46.36 7.00 14.82
C LEU A 29 -46.27 6.09 16.05
N PRO A 30 -47.32 5.35 16.41
CA PRO A 30 -47.29 4.43 17.56
C PRO A 30 -46.16 3.39 17.49
N ALA A 31 -45.83 2.92 16.28
CA ALA A 31 -44.72 1.99 16.04
C ALA A 31 -43.37 2.57 16.48
N ALA A 32 -43.17 3.87 16.31
CA ALA A 32 -41.96 4.61 16.67
C ALA A 32 -42.00 5.19 18.10
N SER A 33 -42.76 4.57 19.01
CA SER A 33 -42.71 4.95 20.42
C SER A 33 -41.30 4.74 20.99
N TRP A 34 -40.86 5.60 21.92
CA TRP A 34 -39.53 5.48 22.52
C TRP A 34 -39.28 4.12 23.17
N GLY A 35 -40.32 3.49 23.74
CA GLY A 35 -40.22 2.14 24.30
C GLY A 35 -39.92 1.06 23.25
N ASN A 36 -40.48 1.18 22.04
CA ASN A 36 -40.17 0.26 20.93
C ASN A 36 -38.75 0.51 20.40
N ILE A 37 -38.39 1.77 20.18
CA ILE A 37 -37.05 2.16 19.71
C ILE A 37 -35.96 1.65 20.67
N ALA A 38 -36.19 1.78 21.99
CA ALA A 38 -35.28 1.26 23.01
C ALA A 38 -35.20 -0.27 22.99
N ARG A 39 -36.30 -0.97 22.73
CA ARG A 39 -36.31 -2.44 22.60
C ARG A 39 -35.54 -2.90 21.37
N GLU A 40 -35.73 -2.22 20.23
CA GLU A 40 -34.96 -2.49 19.01
C GLU A 40 -33.46 -2.24 19.23
N PHE A 41 -33.10 -1.16 19.94
CA PHE A 41 -31.71 -0.92 20.32
C PHE A 41 -31.15 -2.05 21.19
N LEU A 42 -31.86 -2.48 22.24
CA LEU A 42 -31.40 -3.56 23.11
C LEU A 42 -31.23 -4.90 22.39
N ALA A 43 -32.06 -5.17 21.38
CA ALA A 43 -31.90 -6.33 20.51
C ALA A 43 -30.72 -6.20 19.53
N ALA A 44 -30.40 -4.97 19.12
CA ALA A 44 -29.33 -4.68 18.16
C ALA A 44 -27.95 -4.48 18.82
N LYS A 45 -27.88 -4.00 20.07
CA LYS A 45 -26.66 -3.44 20.69
C LYS A 45 -25.44 -4.36 20.70
N ASP A 46 -25.65 -5.67 20.78
CA ASP A 46 -24.58 -6.68 20.84
C ASP A 46 -24.27 -7.30 19.46
N HIS A 47 -24.96 -6.84 18.41
CA HIS A 47 -24.86 -7.36 17.04
C HIS A 47 -24.49 -6.21 16.07
N PRO A 48 -23.22 -6.07 15.66
CA PRO A 48 -22.74 -4.92 14.90
C PRO A 48 -23.55 -4.59 13.63
N ASP A 49 -24.00 -5.61 12.89
CA ASP A 49 -24.77 -5.40 11.65
C ASP A 49 -26.20 -4.89 11.92
N LEU A 50 -26.81 -5.37 13.01
CA LEU A 50 -28.13 -4.89 13.46
C LEU A 50 -28.02 -3.49 14.05
N LEU A 51 -26.96 -3.22 14.81
CA LEU A 51 -26.71 -1.91 15.40
C LEU A 51 -26.40 -0.85 14.34
N GLN A 52 -25.68 -1.22 13.27
CA GLN A 52 -25.48 -0.37 12.10
C GLN A 52 -26.81 -0.01 11.45
N SER A 53 -27.66 -1.00 11.17
CA SER A 53 -28.95 -0.79 10.55
C SER A 53 -29.83 0.12 11.41
N TRP A 54 -29.89 -0.15 12.71
CA TRP A 54 -30.61 0.66 13.68
C TRP A 54 -30.09 2.11 13.72
N THR A 55 -28.77 2.30 13.80
CA THR A 55 -28.15 3.64 13.88
C THR A 55 -28.40 4.46 12.61
N ASN A 56 -28.19 3.85 11.44
CA ASN A 56 -28.38 4.54 10.16
C ASN A 56 -29.85 4.91 9.92
N THR A 57 -30.76 3.95 10.15
CA THR A 57 -32.17 4.10 9.73
C THR A 57 -33.05 4.77 10.78
N LEU A 58 -32.82 4.51 12.07
CA LEU A 58 -33.57 5.13 13.16
C LEU A 58 -32.92 6.43 13.62
N MET A 59 -31.60 6.45 13.84
CA MET A 59 -30.92 7.63 14.39
C MET A 59 -30.48 8.64 13.33
N ALA A 60 -30.53 8.28 12.04
CA ALA A 60 -30.01 9.10 10.94
C ALA A 60 -28.55 9.55 11.20
N GLU A 61 -27.78 8.67 11.81
CA GLU A 61 -26.38 8.87 12.14
C GLU A 61 -25.51 8.00 11.24
N GLY A 62 -24.38 8.54 10.79
CA GLY A 62 -23.41 7.76 10.05
C GLY A 62 -22.78 6.71 10.95
N TRP A 63 -22.81 5.45 10.54
CA TRP A 63 -22.15 4.36 11.25
C TRP A 63 -20.69 4.20 10.80
N ARG A 64 -19.76 4.28 11.76
CA ARG A 64 -18.41 3.73 11.60
C ARG A 64 -18.35 2.42 12.37
N GLN A 65 -18.11 1.33 11.67
CA GLN A 65 -17.87 0.02 12.30
C GLN A 65 -16.63 0.16 13.19
N ALA A 66 -16.61 -0.49 14.36
CA ALA A 66 -15.45 -0.54 15.24
C ALA A 66 -14.31 -1.29 14.51
N GLY A 67 -13.60 -0.56 13.66
CA GLY A 67 -12.48 -1.01 12.85
C GLY A 67 -11.34 -0.04 13.07
N GLN A 68 -10.12 -0.55 12.88
CA GLN A 68 -8.93 0.26 12.83
C GLN A 68 -8.90 0.99 11.48
N GLU A 69 -9.68 2.05 11.35
CA GLU A 69 -9.68 2.93 10.17
C GLU A 69 -8.57 3.98 10.33
N LEU A 70 -7.83 4.22 9.26
CA LEU A 70 -6.79 5.24 9.21
C LEU A 70 -7.41 6.57 8.78
N ASP A 71 -7.01 7.66 9.43
CA ASP A 71 -7.38 9.02 9.05
C ASP A 71 -6.35 9.55 8.03
N ASP A 72 -6.76 9.66 6.77
CA ASP A 72 -5.92 10.11 5.65
C ASP A 72 -5.38 11.53 5.85
N SER A 73 -6.20 12.44 6.34
CA SER A 73 -5.81 13.82 6.65
C SER A 73 -4.76 13.87 7.76
N ALA A 74 -4.93 13.04 8.80
CA ALA A 74 -3.97 12.91 9.87
C ALA A 74 -2.64 12.26 9.42
N LEU A 75 -2.66 11.41 8.39
CA LEU A 75 -1.44 10.88 7.77
C LEU A 75 -0.75 11.93 6.89
N ALA A 76 -1.52 12.66 6.07
CA ALA A 76 -1.00 13.72 5.20
C ALA A 76 -0.33 14.85 5.98
N ASN A 77 -0.78 15.13 7.21
CA ASN A 77 -0.15 16.14 8.09
C ASN A 77 1.21 15.69 8.66
N ARG A 78 1.64 14.45 8.44
CA ARG A 78 2.94 13.91 8.89
C ARG A 78 4.00 13.94 7.80
N ARG A 79 3.77 14.67 6.71
CA ARG A 79 4.74 14.85 5.65
C ARG A 79 5.97 15.61 6.15
N GLU A 80 7.12 15.24 5.61
CA GLU A 80 8.44 15.74 6.00
C GLU A 80 9.23 16.12 4.74
N PRO A 81 10.18 17.07 4.83
CA PRO A 81 10.88 17.61 3.67
C PRO A 81 12.01 16.66 3.20
N PHE A 82 11.62 15.60 2.50
CA PHE A 82 12.50 14.70 1.77
C PHE A 82 11.78 14.18 0.52
N SER A 83 12.52 13.70 -0.47
CA SER A 83 11.93 13.15 -1.70
C SER A 83 12.79 12.03 -2.31
N LEU A 84 12.42 11.56 -3.49
CA LEU A 84 13.23 10.61 -4.26
C LEU A 84 14.52 11.25 -4.83
N GLU A 85 14.51 12.57 -5.01
CA GLU A 85 15.64 13.39 -5.44
C GLU A 85 16.52 13.82 -4.26
N ASP A 86 15.93 14.03 -3.08
CA ASP A 86 16.62 14.38 -1.83
C ASP A 86 16.31 13.35 -0.74
N LEU A 87 17.09 12.26 -0.75
CA LEU A 87 16.84 11.09 0.09
C LEU A 87 17.11 11.39 1.58
N PRO A 88 16.33 10.80 2.51
CA PRO A 88 16.70 10.76 3.92
C PRO A 88 18.09 10.12 4.13
N PRO A 89 18.99 10.69 4.97
CA PRO A 89 20.33 10.15 5.22
C PRO A 89 20.35 8.72 5.79
N GLU A 90 19.23 8.27 6.37
CA GLU A 90 19.06 6.93 6.91
C GLU A 90 18.74 5.88 5.82
N THR A 91 18.61 6.29 4.56
CA THR A 91 18.23 5.41 3.45
C THR A 91 19.35 4.44 3.10
N LEU A 92 19.13 3.15 3.32
CA LEU A 92 20.08 2.11 2.96
C LEU A 92 19.70 1.38 1.66
N LEU A 93 18.41 1.28 1.37
CA LEU A 93 17.87 0.49 0.26
C LEU A 93 16.64 1.13 -0.35
N LEU A 94 16.42 0.87 -1.63
CA LEU A 94 15.24 1.32 -2.37
C LEU A 94 14.44 0.12 -2.88
N THR A 95 13.12 0.15 -2.70
CA THR A 95 12.20 -0.83 -3.28
C THR A 95 11.03 -0.14 -3.96
N CYS A 96 10.48 -0.75 -4.99
CA CYS A 96 9.29 -0.22 -5.65
C CYS A 96 8.20 -1.30 -5.75
N GLY A 97 6.95 -0.90 -5.57
CA GLY A 97 5.78 -1.71 -5.86
C GLY A 97 5.05 -1.10 -7.04
N VAL A 98 4.67 -1.94 -8.00
CA VAL A 98 3.97 -1.55 -9.21
C VAL A 98 2.64 -2.27 -9.26
N ASP A 99 1.56 -1.51 -9.31
CA ASP A 99 0.21 -2.01 -9.51
C ASP A 99 -0.23 -1.72 -10.95
N VAL A 100 -0.77 -2.75 -11.60
CA VAL A 100 -1.04 -2.74 -13.04
C VAL A 100 -2.52 -2.51 -13.27
N GLN A 101 -2.84 -1.38 -13.89
CA GLN A 101 -4.20 -1.01 -14.27
C GLN A 101 -4.33 -1.01 -15.79
N HIS A 102 -5.56 -1.03 -16.32
CA HIS A 102 -5.76 -1.08 -17.78
C HIS A 102 -5.19 0.14 -18.51
N ASP A 103 -5.21 1.31 -17.87
CA ASP A 103 -4.86 2.61 -18.45
C ASP A 103 -3.54 3.21 -17.91
N ARG A 104 -2.86 2.54 -16.98
CA ARG A 104 -1.61 3.02 -16.36
C ARG A 104 -0.88 1.96 -15.53
N LEU A 105 0.37 2.25 -15.20
CA LEU A 105 1.15 1.55 -14.17
C LEU A 105 1.32 2.48 -12.97
N GLU A 106 0.68 2.15 -11.84
CA GLU A 106 0.83 2.89 -10.58
C GLU A 106 2.09 2.39 -9.86
N THR A 107 2.84 3.29 -9.23
CA THR A 107 4.07 2.95 -8.53
C THR A 107 4.18 3.67 -7.21
N VAL A 108 4.74 2.97 -6.21
CA VAL A 108 5.21 3.59 -4.97
C VAL A 108 6.64 3.15 -4.69
N THR A 109 7.52 4.13 -4.50
CA THR A 109 8.92 3.91 -4.13
C THR A 109 9.10 4.10 -2.63
N LEU A 110 9.68 3.10 -1.99
CA LEU A 110 10.04 3.11 -0.58
C LEU A 110 11.56 3.11 -0.40
N ALA A 111 12.04 3.97 0.48
CA ALA A 111 13.36 3.84 1.10
C ALA A 111 13.26 3.07 2.41
N HIS A 112 14.30 2.29 2.72
CA HIS A 112 14.41 1.54 3.97
C HIS A 112 15.68 1.93 4.68
N GLY A 113 15.53 2.42 5.92
CA GLY A 113 16.61 2.49 6.89
C GLY A 113 16.69 1.21 7.72
N ARG A 114 17.35 1.30 8.88
CA ARG A 114 17.43 0.19 9.84
C ARG A 114 16.09 -0.08 10.52
N THR A 115 15.37 0.99 10.83
CA THR A 115 14.11 0.98 11.59
C THR A 115 12.96 1.58 10.79
N ASP A 116 13.24 2.67 10.10
CA ASP A 116 12.23 3.47 9.41
C ASP A 116 12.07 3.05 7.94
N THR A 117 10.86 3.19 7.44
CA THR A 117 10.53 3.10 6.03
C THR A 117 9.99 4.46 5.59
N PHE A 118 10.53 4.97 4.50
CA PHE A 118 10.20 6.27 3.96
C PHE A 118 9.44 6.07 2.66
N VAL A 119 8.24 6.63 2.56
CA VAL A 119 7.51 6.69 1.30
C VAL A 119 8.04 7.91 0.54
N LEU A 120 8.85 7.68 -0.49
CA LEU A 120 9.57 8.73 -1.20
C LEU A 120 8.74 9.34 -2.33
N ASP A 121 8.00 8.50 -3.03
CA ASP A 121 7.35 8.86 -4.29
C ASP A 121 6.18 7.93 -4.59
N ALA A 122 5.11 8.51 -5.14
CA ALA A 122 3.96 7.80 -5.68
C ALA A 122 3.59 8.45 -7.02
N ARG A 123 3.58 7.66 -8.11
CA ARG A 123 3.31 8.17 -9.47
C ARG A 123 2.72 7.12 -10.38
N ALA A 124 2.10 7.57 -11.46
CA ALA A 124 1.52 6.72 -12.50
C ALA A 124 2.17 6.97 -13.88
N PHE A 125 2.46 5.89 -14.60
CA PHE A 125 2.87 5.91 -16.00
C PHE A 125 1.66 5.60 -16.88
N TRP A 126 1.14 6.63 -17.57
CA TRP A 126 -0.14 6.55 -18.28
C TRP A 126 0.00 5.94 -19.67
N GLY A 127 -0.92 5.05 -20.00
CA GLY A 127 -1.01 4.42 -21.31
C GLY A 127 -1.78 3.12 -21.26
N PRO A 128 -2.40 2.70 -22.38
CA PRO A 128 -3.15 1.47 -22.45
C PRO A 128 -2.19 0.27 -22.32
N VAL A 129 -2.17 -0.37 -21.14
CA VAL A 129 -1.08 -1.27 -20.71
C VAL A 129 -0.96 -2.53 -21.55
N ASN A 130 -2.07 -2.98 -22.17
CA ASN A 130 -2.13 -4.15 -23.05
C ASN A 130 -1.94 -3.82 -24.54
N GLU A 131 -2.06 -2.56 -24.93
CA GLU A 131 -1.96 -2.12 -26.32
C GLU A 131 -0.66 -1.36 -26.60
N SER A 132 -0.03 -0.77 -25.59
CA SER A 132 1.15 0.10 -25.75
C SER A 132 2.34 -0.32 -24.91
N ASP A 133 3.54 -0.17 -25.46
CA ASP A 133 4.80 -0.38 -24.74
C ASP A 133 5.28 0.90 -24.02
N THR A 134 4.70 2.06 -24.31
CA THR A 134 5.08 3.35 -23.72
C THR A 134 5.12 3.33 -22.19
N PRO A 135 4.04 2.95 -21.45
CA PRO A 135 4.08 2.96 -19.99
C PRO A 135 5.15 1.99 -19.43
N TRP A 136 5.39 0.87 -20.12
CA TRP A 136 6.41 -0.10 -19.73
C TRP A 136 7.84 0.41 -19.95
N ALA A 137 8.08 1.12 -21.06
CA ALA A 137 9.37 1.72 -21.36
C ALA A 137 9.70 2.86 -20.37
N GLU A 138 8.71 3.70 -20.05
CA GLU A 138 8.85 4.76 -19.05
C GLU A 138 9.11 4.18 -17.65
N LEU A 139 8.38 3.13 -17.26
CA LEU A 139 8.64 2.41 -16.02
C LEU A 139 10.06 1.84 -15.98
N ASP A 140 10.54 1.17 -17.05
CA ASP A 140 11.90 0.62 -17.05
C ASP A 140 12.97 1.72 -16.93
N ALA A 141 12.77 2.84 -17.64
CA ALA A 141 13.66 3.99 -17.55
C ALA A 141 13.69 4.57 -16.13
N PHE A 142 12.53 4.68 -15.47
CA PHE A 142 12.43 5.08 -14.07
C PHE A 142 13.15 4.11 -13.12
N LEU A 143 12.89 2.81 -13.23
CA LEU A 143 13.51 1.79 -12.38
C LEU A 143 15.04 1.63 -12.63
N ALA A 144 15.55 2.13 -13.75
CA ALA A 144 16.97 2.14 -14.09
C ALA A 144 17.72 3.36 -13.52
N GLN A 145 17.02 4.34 -12.96
CA GLN A 145 17.64 5.55 -12.41
C GLN A 145 18.58 5.23 -11.24
N THR A 146 19.55 6.12 -11.06
CA THR A 146 20.48 6.15 -9.93
C THR A 146 20.17 7.35 -9.06
N HIS A 147 20.13 7.15 -7.76
CA HIS A 147 19.89 8.19 -6.78
C HIS A 147 21.18 8.44 -5.99
N ILE A 148 21.51 9.71 -5.74
CA ILE A 148 22.68 10.08 -4.96
C ILE A 148 22.25 10.13 -3.50
N HIS A 149 22.88 9.28 -2.67
CA HIS A 149 22.66 9.30 -1.23
C HIS A 149 23.31 10.56 -0.63
N PRO A 150 22.75 11.20 0.42
CA PRO A 150 23.36 12.36 1.07
C PRO A 150 24.79 12.12 1.58
N GLY A 151 25.12 10.87 1.92
CA GLY A 151 26.48 10.44 2.27
C GLY A 151 27.48 10.42 1.09
N GLY A 152 26.99 10.54 -0.15
CA GLY A 152 27.79 10.57 -1.38
C GLY A 152 27.82 9.25 -2.16
N GLY A 153 27.30 8.16 -1.59
CA GLY A 153 27.11 6.90 -2.31
C GLY A 153 26.00 6.92 -3.35
N ILE A 154 25.90 5.84 -4.14
CA ILE A 154 24.90 5.70 -5.20
C ILE A 154 23.92 4.59 -4.84
N LEU A 155 22.63 4.91 -4.85
CA LEU A 155 21.53 3.98 -4.72
C LEU A 155 20.86 3.69 -6.06
N ARG A 156 20.30 2.49 -6.19
CA ARG A 156 19.45 2.03 -7.29
C ARG A 156 18.32 1.23 -6.67
N MET A 157 17.27 0.95 -7.45
CA MET A 157 16.22 0.03 -7.02
C MET A 157 16.82 -1.34 -6.68
N ASP A 158 16.72 -1.76 -5.42
CA ASP A 158 17.27 -3.03 -4.93
C ASP A 158 16.34 -4.22 -5.22
N ALA A 159 15.02 -3.97 -5.24
CA ALA A 159 14.00 -4.93 -5.66
C ALA A 159 12.70 -4.22 -6.05
N VAL A 160 11.95 -4.82 -6.98
CA VAL A 160 10.68 -4.30 -7.48
C VAL A 160 9.66 -5.41 -7.59
N ALA A 161 8.44 -5.17 -7.10
CA ALA A 161 7.28 -6.04 -7.30
C ALA A 161 6.41 -5.48 -8.42
N VAL A 162 5.96 -6.32 -9.34
CA VAL A 162 4.99 -5.93 -10.38
C VAL A 162 3.78 -6.86 -10.31
N ASP A 163 2.60 -6.30 -10.04
CA ASP A 163 1.38 -7.11 -9.93
C ASP A 163 0.99 -7.76 -11.26
N SER A 164 0.56 -9.03 -11.17
CA SER A 164 0.10 -9.80 -12.32
C SER A 164 -1.26 -10.46 -12.02
N SER A 165 -2.04 -9.90 -11.10
CA SER A 165 -3.20 -10.61 -10.51
C SER A 165 -4.48 -10.53 -11.35
N ASP A 166 -4.60 -9.58 -12.29
CA ASP A 166 -5.81 -9.36 -13.12
C ASP A 166 -6.08 -10.45 -14.18
N GLY A 167 -5.11 -11.33 -14.42
CA GLY A 167 -5.16 -12.41 -15.40
C GLY A 167 -5.14 -12.00 -16.88
N GLN A 168 -5.36 -10.73 -17.20
CA GLN A 168 -5.38 -10.21 -18.58
C GLN A 168 -4.04 -9.61 -18.98
N THR A 169 -3.36 -8.91 -18.07
CA THR A 169 -2.05 -8.28 -18.30
C THR A 169 -0.89 -9.21 -17.92
N MET A 170 -1.19 -10.42 -17.42
CA MET A 170 -0.19 -11.36 -16.91
C MET A 170 0.96 -11.63 -17.89
N ASP A 171 0.68 -11.84 -19.17
CA ASP A 171 1.72 -12.10 -20.17
C ASP A 171 2.66 -10.90 -20.37
N ARG A 172 2.11 -9.67 -20.35
CA ARG A 172 2.89 -8.42 -20.41
C ARG A 172 3.79 -8.25 -19.19
N VAL A 173 3.24 -8.49 -18.00
CA VAL A 173 3.97 -8.41 -16.73
C VAL A 173 5.12 -9.42 -16.71
N LEU A 174 4.86 -10.67 -17.14
CA LEU A 174 5.89 -11.70 -17.23
C LEU A 174 6.97 -11.33 -18.26
N ALA A 175 6.59 -10.86 -19.45
CA ALA A 175 7.54 -10.42 -20.47
C ALA A 175 8.43 -9.27 -19.98
N PHE A 176 7.86 -8.33 -19.21
CA PHE A 176 8.62 -7.24 -18.61
C PHE A 176 9.62 -7.71 -17.54
N CYS A 177 9.19 -8.60 -16.64
CA CYS A 177 9.98 -9.00 -15.46
C CYS A 177 11.01 -10.10 -15.73
N GLN A 178 10.69 -11.08 -16.59
CA GLN A 178 11.57 -12.23 -16.86
C GLN A 178 13.03 -11.87 -17.19
N PRO A 179 13.33 -10.93 -18.11
CA PRO A 179 14.72 -10.53 -18.40
C PRO A 179 15.38 -9.75 -17.25
N LYS A 180 14.61 -9.29 -16.26
CA LYS A 180 15.04 -8.41 -15.17
C LYS A 180 15.06 -9.09 -13.79
N LEU A 181 14.83 -10.41 -13.73
CA LEU A 181 14.84 -11.17 -12.47
C LEU A 181 16.17 -11.06 -11.70
N SER A 182 17.31 -10.94 -12.40
CA SER A 182 18.63 -10.75 -11.78
C SER A 182 18.75 -9.41 -11.03
N ARG A 183 17.96 -8.40 -11.43
CA ARG A 183 17.79 -7.11 -10.74
C ARG A 183 16.69 -7.15 -9.67
N ARG A 184 16.13 -8.33 -9.36
CA ARG A 184 15.00 -8.52 -8.44
C ARG A 184 13.76 -7.71 -8.83
N ILE A 185 13.54 -7.50 -10.13
CA ILE A 185 12.26 -7.02 -10.66
C ILE A 185 11.42 -8.27 -10.94
N VAL A 186 10.44 -8.53 -10.07
CA VAL A 186 9.72 -9.81 -10.02
C VAL A 186 8.23 -9.63 -10.24
N PRO A 187 7.58 -10.54 -11.00
CA PRO A 187 6.14 -10.55 -11.11
C PRO A 187 5.56 -11.21 -9.86
N ILE A 188 4.50 -10.62 -9.30
CA ILE A 188 3.88 -11.08 -8.06
C ILE A 188 2.39 -11.40 -8.25
N LYS A 189 1.86 -12.19 -7.32
CA LYS A 189 0.42 -12.33 -7.11
C LYS A 189 0.11 -12.27 -5.62
N GLY A 190 -0.77 -11.34 -5.25
CA GLY A 190 -1.32 -11.25 -3.90
C GLY A 190 -2.08 -12.52 -3.52
N ALA A 191 -1.94 -12.95 -2.26
CA ALA A 191 -2.68 -14.06 -1.72
C ALA A 191 -3.08 -13.81 -0.26
N ASP A 192 -4.37 -13.99 0.01
CA ASP A 192 -4.94 -13.85 1.34
C ASP A 192 -4.49 -14.95 2.30
N GLY A 193 -4.67 -14.68 3.60
CA GLY A 193 -4.38 -15.58 4.69
C GLY A 193 -2.94 -15.47 5.22
N GLN A 194 -2.67 -16.23 6.28
CA GLN A 194 -1.36 -16.23 6.92
C GLN A 194 -0.32 -16.87 6.00
N ARG A 195 0.52 -16.03 5.40
CA ARG A 195 1.56 -16.42 4.44
C ARG A 195 2.83 -15.61 4.70
N PRO A 196 4.01 -16.09 4.28
CA PRO A 196 5.21 -15.27 4.24
C PRO A 196 5.00 -14.01 3.41
N ALA A 197 5.73 -12.93 3.73
CA ALA A 197 5.64 -11.65 3.03
C ALA A 197 5.84 -11.82 1.51
N ILE A 198 6.84 -12.60 1.10
CA ILE A 198 7.08 -12.97 -0.29
C ILE A 198 7.74 -14.33 -0.39
N ARG A 199 7.38 -15.13 -1.39
CA ARG A 199 8.06 -16.40 -1.72
C ARG A 199 7.89 -16.77 -3.19
N PRO A 200 8.81 -17.53 -3.80
CA PRO A 200 8.59 -18.08 -5.13
C PRO A 200 7.33 -18.95 -5.19
N SER A 201 6.60 -18.89 -6.31
CA SER A 201 5.50 -19.79 -6.60
C SER A 201 6.01 -21.21 -6.84
N ALA A 202 5.22 -22.21 -6.44
CA ALA A 202 5.52 -23.62 -6.68
C ALA A 202 5.01 -24.11 -8.05
N THR A 203 4.29 -23.25 -8.80
CA THR A 203 3.76 -23.61 -10.12
C THR A 203 4.89 -23.80 -11.12
N LYS A 204 5.01 -25.00 -11.68
CA LYS A 204 6.03 -25.31 -12.70
C LYS A 204 5.82 -24.43 -13.94
N GLY A 205 6.91 -23.85 -14.46
CA GLY A 205 6.92 -23.07 -15.69
C GLY A 205 6.60 -21.57 -15.54
N GLN A 206 6.08 -21.12 -14.40
CA GLN A 206 5.81 -19.70 -14.15
C GLN A 206 6.74 -19.17 -13.05
N ARG A 207 7.66 -18.28 -13.42
CA ARG A 207 8.57 -17.60 -12.49
C ARG A 207 7.86 -16.40 -11.82
N LEU A 208 6.88 -16.71 -10.98
CA LEU A 208 6.04 -15.78 -10.22
C LEU A 208 6.38 -15.85 -8.73
N PHE A 209 6.15 -14.77 -7.99
CA PHE A 209 6.22 -14.74 -6.54
C PHE A 209 4.82 -14.56 -5.92
N ILE A 210 4.58 -15.19 -4.78
CA ILE A 210 3.34 -15.05 -4.01
C ILE A 210 3.60 -14.10 -2.85
N VAL A 211 2.78 -13.07 -2.74
CA VAL A 211 2.84 -12.06 -1.66
C VAL A 211 1.72 -12.32 -0.65
N GLY A 212 2.09 -12.48 0.61
CA GLY A 212 1.14 -12.60 1.72
C GLY A 212 0.66 -11.24 2.20
N VAL A 213 -0.44 -10.74 1.65
CA VAL A 213 -0.89 -9.34 1.83
C VAL A 213 -1.39 -9.05 3.25
N ASP A 214 -2.11 -9.98 3.89
CA ASP A 214 -2.77 -9.76 5.18
C ASP A 214 -1.79 -9.37 6.31
N GLY A 215 -0.65 -10.06 6.37
CA GLY A 215 0.38 -9.84 7.39
C GLY A 215 1.09 -8.50 7.19
N ILE A 216 1.34 -8.12 5.93
CA ILE A 216 1.96 -6.84 5.59
C ILE A 216 1.00 -5.69 5.91
N LYS A 217 -0.27 -5.80 5.49
CA LYS A 217 -1.31 -4.80 5.80
C LYS A 217 -1.49 -4.62 7.31
N ALA A 218 -1.46 -5.71 8.09
CA ALA A 218 -1.54 -5.64 9.55
C ALA A 218 -0.36 -4.89 10.17
N ASN A 219 0.88 -5.23 9.78
CA ASN A 219 2.07 -4.56 10.30
C ASN A 219 2.14 -3.09 9.87
N LEU A 220 1.81 -2.80 8.61
CA LEU A 220 1.76 -1.44 8.08
C LEU A 220 0.75 -0.59 8.86
N THR A 221 -0.48 -1.07 9.00
CA THR A 221 -1.55 -0.34 9.73
C THR A 221 -1.16 -0.07 11.17
N GLU A 222 -0.56 -1.05 11.86
CA GLU A 222 -0.08 -0.85 13.23
C GLU A 222 1.00 0.24 13.32
N ARG A 223 1.98 0.25 12.41
CA ARG A 223 3.04 1.27 12.37
C ARG A 223 2.47 2.65 12.05
N LEU A 224 1.53 2.73 11.11
CA LEU A 224 0.82 3.97 10.76
C LEU A 224 0.01 4.53 11.93
N MET A 225 -0.68 3.69 12.69
CA MET A 225 -1.46 4.13 13.85
C MET A 225 -0.58 4.64 15.00
N ARG A 226 0.54 3.97 15.26
CA ARG A 226 1.51 4.41 16.28
C ARG A 226 2.21 5.72 15.90
N GLY A 227 2.21 6.09 14.62
CA GLY A 227 2.90 7.28 14.12
C GLY A 227 4.42 7.15 14.17
N THR A 228 4.93 5.92 14.19
CA THR A 228 6.36 5.62 14.28
C THR A 228 6.77 4.81 13.07
N SER A 229 7.99 5.02 12.57
CA SER A 229 8.66 4.17 11.56
C SER A 229 8.12 4.16 10.13
N ILE A 230 7.00 4.79 9.83
CA ILE A 230 6.58 5.09 8.46
C ILE A 230 6.57 6.61 8.32
N ARG A 231 7.41 7.13 7.44
CA ARG A 231 7.61 8.58 7.21
C ARG A 231 7.23 8.91 5.77
N PHE A 232 6.71 10.11 5.53
CA PHE A 232 6.13 10.49 4.25
C PHE A 232 6.82 11.71 3.64
N SER A 233 7.18 11.60 2.37
CA SER A 233 7.67 12.74 1.58
C SER A 233 6.62 13.84 1.46
N ASP A 234 7.05 15.10 1.47
CA ASP A 234 6.21 16.26 1.21
C ASP A 234 5.72 16.37 -0.25
N THR A 235 6.32 15.60 -1.16
CA THR A 235 5.89 15.49 -2.56
C THR A 235 4.66 14.62 -2.77
N LEU A 236 4.25 13.84 -1.76
CA LEU A 236 3.06 12.98 -1.85
C LEU A 236 1.78 13.82 -1.83
N ASP A 237 0.91 13.55 -2.79
CA ASP A 237 -0.37 14.24 -2.93
C ASP A 237 -1.45 13.68 -1.99
N ALA A 238 -2.60 14.36 -1.91
CA ALA A 238 -3.71 13.92 -1.07
C ALA A 238 -4.29 12.56 -1.50
N ARG A 239 -4.25 12.26 -2.80
CA ARG A 239 -4.75 11.00 -3.37
C ARG A 239 -3.99 9.81 -2.79
N PHE A 240 -2.68 9.90 -2.68
CA PHE A 240 -1.87 8.86 -2.06
C PHE A 240 -2.37 8.50 -0.65
N PHE A 241 -2.66 9.48 0.20
CA PHE A 241 -3.11 9.23 1.57
C PHE A 241 -4.54 8.69 1.62
N GLU A 242 -5.43 9.16 0.74
CA GLU A 242 -6.79 8.64 0.60
C GLU A 242 -6.75 7.14 0.25
N GLU A 243 -5.92 6.76 -0.71
CA GLU A 243 -5.73 5.38 -1.17
C GLU A 243 -4.96 4.53 -0.15
N LEU A 244 -3.96 5.08 0.56
CA LEU A 244 -3.26 4.37 1.63
C LEU A 244 -4.21 3.99 2.77
N ALA A 245 -5.19 4.85 3.06
CA ALA A 245 -6.23 4.65 4.06
C ALA A 245 -7.51 4.00 3.50
N SER A 246 -7.45 3.37 2.31
CA SER A 246 -8.63 2.87 1.60
C SER A 246 -9.23 1.59 2.17
N GLU A 247 -8.55 0.93 3.10
CA GLU A 247 -9.00 -0.31 3.70
C GLU A 247 -9.08 -0.20 5.21
N ARG A 248 -10.01 -0.94 5.79
CA ARG A 248 -10.14 -1.09 7.24
C ARG A 248 -10.08 -2.56 7.62
N ARG A 249 -9.49 -2.82 8.78
CA ARG A 249 -9.51 -4.15 9.38
C ARG A 249 -10.83 -4.36 10.10
N VAL A 250 -11.57 -5.38 9.69
CA VAL A 250 -12.81 -5.83 10.34
C VAL A 250 -12.64 -7.24 10.89
N VAL A 251 -13.36 -7.56 11.97
CA VAL A 251 -13.42 -8.92 12.52
C VAL A 251 -14.71 -9.56 12.03
N LYS A 252 -14.59 -10.59 11.18
CA LYS A 252 -15.72 -11.40 10.71
C LYS A 252 -15.74 -12.75 11.39
N TYR A 253 -16.93 -13.24 11.75
CA TYR A 253 -17.07 -14.60 12.26
C TYR A 253 -17.24 -15.56 11.09
N GLN A 254 -16.28 -16.48 10.92
CA GLN A 254 -16.36 -17.54 9.92
C GLN A 254 -16.41 -18.88 10.66
N ARG A 255 -17.51 -19.64 10.50
CA ARG A 255 -17.74 -20.91 11.22
C ARG A 255 -17.59 -20.78 12.75
N GLY A 256 -18.07 -19.67 13.32
CA GLY A 256 -18.01 -19.41 14.76
C GLY A 256 -16.66 -18.92 15.30
N ALA A 257 -15.61 -18.86 14.48
CA ALA A 257 -14.32 -18.30 14.87
C ALA A 257 -14.14 -16.87 14.35
N PRO A 258 -13.63 -15.93 15.17
CA PRO A 258 -13.30 -14.59 14.70
C PRO A 258 -12.09 -14.65 13.75
N LYS A 259 -12.25 -14.10 12.56
CA LYS A 259 -11.22 -13.96 11.54
C LYS A 259 -11.11 -12.50 11.15
N ALA A 260 -9.91 -11.94 11.29
CA ALA A 260 -9.63 -10.61 10.75
C ALA A 260 -9.66 -10.66 9.22
N SER A 261 -10.33 -9.70 8.59
CA SER A 261 -10.33 -9.49 7.15
C SER A 261 -10.15 -8.01 6.84
N TRP A 262 -9.53 -7.73 5.70
CA TRP A 262 -9.41 -6.38 5.17
C TRP A 262 -10.60 -6.11 4.26
N GLU A 263 -11.25 -4.98 4.48
CA GLU A 263 -12.35 -4.51 3.63
C GLU A 263 -12.01 -3.16 3.04
N ARG A 264 -12.22 -3.03 1.73
CA ARG A 264 -12.15 -1.74 1.06
C ARG A 264 -13.30 -0.84 1.50
N ILE A 265 -12.97 0.40 1.83
CA ILE A 265 -13.92 1.45 2.15
C ILE A 265 -14.63 1.85 0.85
N PRO A 266 -15.97 1.81 0.79
CA PRO A 266 -16.72 2.17 -0.41
C PRO A 266 -16.34 3.56 -0.93
N GLY A 267 -16.12 3.66 -2.24
CA GLY A 267 -15.75 4.92 -2.91
C GLY A 267 -14.26 5.22 -2.93
N LYS A 268 -13.43 4.54 -2.13
CA LYS A 268 -11.97 4.70 -2.15
C LYS A 268 -11.30 3.71 -3.10
N ARG A 269 -10.32 4.21 -3.84
CA ARG A 269 -9.39 3.36 -4.60
C ARG A 269 -8.25 2.90 -3.69
N ALA A 270 -7.47 1.89 -4.08
CA ALA A 270 -6.50 1.22 -3.20
C ALA A 270 -5.12 0.98 -3.84
N GLU A 271 -4.91 1.49 -5.05
CA GLU A 271 -3.72 1.24 -5.87
C GLU A 271 -2.44 1.66 -5.13
N ALA A 272 -2.44 2.82 -4.45
CA ALA A 272 -1.30 3.23 -3.63
C ALA A 272 -1.04 2.29 -2.43
N LEU A 273 -2.09 1.83 -1.74
CA LEU A 273 -1.95 0.87 -0.63
C LEU A 273 -1.33 -0.44 -1.12
N ASP A 274 -1.82 -0.96 -2.25
CA ASP A 274 -1.32 -2.20 -2.83
C ASP A 274 0.14 -2.03 -3.29
N CYS A 275 0.49 -0.92 -3.94
CA CYS A 275 1.89 -0.59 -4.26
C CYS A 275 2.80 -0.55 -3.02
N VAL A 276 2.37 0.08 -1.92
CA VAL A 276 3.13 0.09 -0.66
C VAL A 276 3.32 -1.33 -0.12
N VAL A 277 2.26 -2.14 -0.10
CA VAL A 277 2.31 -3.54 0.34
C VAL A 277 3.29 -4.34 -0.51
N TYR A 278 3.28 -4.16 -1.82
CA TYR A 278 4.17 -4.86 -2.74
C TYR A 278 5.63 -4.44 -2.57
N ALA A 279 5.91 -3.14 -2.43
CA ALA A 279 7.24 -2.61 -2.16
C ALA A 279 7.80 -3.16 -0.83
N LEU A 280 6.98 -3.19 0.23
CA LEU A 280 7.33 -3.79 1.52
C LEU A 280 7.61 -5.29 1.38
N ALA A 281 6.86 -6.02 0.55
CA ALA A 281 7.05 -7.45 0.34
C ALA A 281 8.43 -7.77 -0.28
N VAL A 282 8.80 -7.09 -1.37
CA VAL A 282 10.05 -7.38 -2.09
C VAL A 282 11.31 -6.99 -1.33
N ARG A 283 11.20 -6.17 -0.28
CA ARG A 283 12.31 -5.91 0.65
C ARG A 283 12.92 -7.21 1.19
N GLY A 284 12.10 -8.25 1.40
CA GLY A 284 12.52 -9.57 1.89
C GLY A 284 13.39 -10.36 0.89
N LEU A 285 13.44 -9.96 -0.38
CA LEU A 285 14.33 -10.57 -1.38
C LEU A 285 15.75 -9.97 -1.39
N VAL A 286 15.95 -8.85 -0.69
CA VAL A 286 17.21 -8.12 -0.67
C VAL A 286 18.08 -8.60 0.50
N GLY A 287 18.91 -9.62 0.22
CA GLY A 287 19.87 -10.21 1.17
C GLY A 287 21.19 -9.44 1.24
N VAL A 288 21.16 -8.16 1.59
CA VAL A 288 22.36 -7.30 1.73
C VAL A 288 22.69 -7.11 3.21
N ASN A 289 23.98 -7.13 3.56
CA ASN A 289 24.45 -6.73 4.88
C ASN A 289 24.32 -5.20 5.03
N LEU A 290 23.47 -4.77 5.96
CA LEU A 290 23.16 -3.34 6.15
C LEU A 290 24.36 -2.53 6.67
N ASP A 291 25.23 -3.13 7.49
CA ASP A 291 26.43 -2.45 8.00
C ASP A 291 27.40 -2.15 6.85
N MET A 292 27.59 -3.11 5.95
CA MET A 292 28.38 -2.90 4.74
C MET A 292 27.73 -1.87 3.81
N ARG A 293 26.41 -1.93 3.62
CA ARG A 293 25.70 -0.98 2.76
C ARG A 293 25.81 0.45 3.29
N GLU A 294 25.71 0.64 4.59
CA GLU A 294 25.89 1.96 5.23
C GLU A 294 27.30 2.52 4.99
N GLN A 295 28.34 1.68 5.12
CA GLN A 295 29.72 2.06 4.80
C GLN A 295 29.88 2.43 3.32
N GLU A 296 29.38 1.60 2.40
CA GLU A 296 29.39 1.87 0.95
C GLU A 296 28.71 3.20 0.59
N LEU A 297 27.69 3.61 1.34
CA LEU A 297 26.94 4.84 1.11
C LEU A 297 27.58 6.08 1.74
N ALA A 298 28.41 5.90 2.77
CA ALA A 298 29.16 6.95 3.45
C ALA A 298 30.51 7.24 2.76
N ASP A 299 31.12 6.22 2.16
CA ASP A 299 32.37 6.36 1.43
C ASP A 299 32.09 6.96 0.04
N ARG A 300 32.40 8.27 -0.13
CA ARG A 300 32.39 8.94 -1.44
C ARG A 300 33.12 8.06 -2.44
N GLY A 301 32.37 7.47 -3.37
CA GLY A 301 32.80 6.32 -4.16
C GLY A 301 34.25 6.36 -4.63
N THR A 302 35.15 5.71 -3.89
CA THR A 302 36.20 4.93 -4.54
C THR A 302 35.56 3.60 -4.85
N ALA A 303 34.88 3.52 -5.99
CA ALA A 303 34.48 2.23 -6.53
C ALA A 303 35.76 1.42 -6.74
N THR A 304 36.11 0.55 -5.78
CA THR A 304 37.22 -0.38 -5.96
C THR A 304 36.81 -1.28 -7.12
N PRO A 305 37.52 -1.25 -8.27
CA PRO A 305 37.16 -2.09 -9.39
C PRO A 305 37.10 -3.54 -8.91
N ARG A 306 36.01 -4.24 -9.23
CA ARG A 306 35.93 -5.69 -9.01
C ARG A 306 37.24 -6.29 -9.54
N PRO A 307 37.98 -7.09 -8.76
CA PRO A 307 39.17 -7.74 -9.28
C PRO A 307 38.72 -8.52 -10.52
N ALA A 308 39.30 -8.18 -11.66
CA ALA A 308 39.06 -8.90 -12.89
C ALA A 308 39.36 -10.35 -12.59
N VAL A 309 38.35 -11.23 -12.70
CA VAL A 309 38.56 -12.67 -12.61
C VAL A 309 39.51 -13.01 -13.76
N VAL A 310 40.81 -13.12 -13.44
CA VAL A 310 41.81 -13.57 -14.38
C VAL A 310 41.44 -15.02 -14.69
N LYS A 311 40.80 -15.23 -15.85
CA LYS A 311 40.59 -16.59 -16.37
C LYS A 311 41.97 -17.23 -16.47
N SER A 312 42.21 -18.27 -15.67
CA SER A 312 43.48 -18.98 -15.70
C SER A 312 43.75 -19.47 -17.13
N LYS A 313 44.96 -19.21 -17.66
CA LYS A 313 45.40 -19.74 -18.96
C LYS A 313 45.35 -21.27 -19.04
N TRP A 314 45.29 -21.94 -17.88
CA TRP A 314 45.28 -23.40 -17.78
C TRP A 314 43.96 -24.04 -18.21
N LEU A 315 42.82 -23.38 -17.95
CA LEU A 315 41.49 -23.87 -18.35
C LEU A 315 41.13 -23.57 -19.82
N GLY A 316 41.92 -22.77 -20.53
CA GLY A 316 41.64 -22.39 -21.93
C GLY A 316 42.26 -23.29 -22.99
N ASN A 317 43.17 -24.21 -22.63
CA ASN A 317 43.95 -25.00 -23.58
C ASN A 317 43.71 -26.52 -23.51
N ALA A 318 42.68 -26.99 -22.81
CA ALA A 318 42.33 -28.41 -22.72
C ALA A 318 41.48 -28.90 -23.91
N GLY A 319 41.83 -28.49 -25.13
CA GLY A 319 41.04 -28.78 -26.33
C GLY A 319 41.85 -28.79 -27.62
N ASN A 320 43.06 -29.34 -27.60
CA ASN A 320 43.66 -29.91 -28.80
C ASN A 320 44.88 -30.76 -28.42
N ARG A 321 44.71 -32.07 -28.27
CA ARG A 321 45.75 -33.09 -28.50
C ARG A 321 45.10 -34.47 -28.64
N ILE A 322 45.17 -34.94 -29.89
CA ILE A 322 45.10 -36.31 -30.44
C ILE A 322 43.73 -37.00 -30.37
#